data_AF-A0A895ACS6-F1
#
_entry.id   AF-A0A895ACS6-F1
#
_cell.length_a   1.000
_cell.length_b   1.000
_cell.length_c   1.000
_cell.angle_alpha   90.00
_cell.angle_beta   90.00
_cell.angle_gamma   90.00
#
_symmetry.space_group_name_H-M   'P 1'
#
loop_
_entity.id
_entity.type
_entity.pdbx_description
1 polymer ?
#
loop_
_entity_poly.entity_id
_entity_poly.type
_entity_poly.pdbx_seq_one_letter_code
_entity_poly.pdbx_strand_id
1 'polypeptide(L)'
;MLKLDKTDKQSESILDTDKAEALLEYQHKFEHASRPHVIIEILWHTRIRLGALHALDLDDYDEDEDRLTLRHRPEEETPLRNTAERERIAALSTEVCRSIEGWRDYNHHYV
;
A
#
# COMPACT_ATOMS: atom_id res chain seq x y z
N MET A 1 -22.38 2.76 14.38
CA MET A 1 -21.32 1.96 13.72
C MET A 1 -21.98 0.77 13.04
N LEU A 2 -21.78 0.59 11.74
CA LEU A 2 -22.33 -0.53 10.97
C LEU A 2 -21.66 -1.83 11.45
N LYS A 3 -22.42 -2.77 12.00
CA LYS A 3 -21.92 -4.11 12.34
C LYS A 3 -22.21 -5.02 11.16
N LEU A 4 -21.16 -5.46 10.49
CA LEU A 4 -21.23 -6.44 9.41
C LEU A 4 -21.27 -7.86 9.99
N ASP A 5 -22.16 -8.69 9.47
CA ASP A 5 -22.20 -10.12 9.77
C ASP A 5 -21.32 -10.93 8.79
N LYS A 6 -20.91 -12.15 9.15
CA LYS A 6 -20.16 -13.03 8.23
C LYS A 6 -20.97 -13.46 7.00
N THR A 7 -22.29 -13.32 7.04
CA THR A 7 -23.20 -13.59 5.91
C THR A 7 -23.52 -12.36 5.06
N ASP A 8 -23.01 -11.17 5.42
CA ASP A 8 -23.14 -10.01 4.56
C ASP A 8 -22.44 -10.22 3.21
N LYS A 9 -23.07 -9.72 2.14
CA LYS A 9 -22.56 -9.88 0.77
C LYS A 9 -21.20 -9.21 0.62
N GLN A 10 -20.20 -10.03 0.28
CA GLN A 10 -18.89 -9.57 -0.15
C GLN A 10 -18.82 -9.60 -1.68
N SER A 11 -18.19 -8.61 -2.30
CA SER A 11 -17.88 -8.69 -3.73
C SER A 11 -16.79 -9.74 -3.96
N GLU A 12 -17.04 -10.66 -4.88
CA GLU A 12 -16.06 -11.63 -5.38
C GLU A 12 -15.38 -11.15 -6.68
N SER A 13 -15.65 -9.91 -7.11
CA SER A 13 -15.02 -9.31 -8.29
C SER A 13 -13.51 -9.22 -8.10
N ILE A 14 -12.76 -9.80 -9.03
CA ILE A 14 -11.30 -9.72 -9.08
C ILE A 14 -10.91 -8.70 -10.14
N LEU A 15 -9.86 -7.92 -9.89
CA LEU A 15 -9.26 -7.05 -10.89
C LEU A 15 -8.49 -7.91 -11.90
N ASP A 16 -8.92 -7.89 -13.16
CA ASP A 16 -8.24 -8.58 -14.25
C ASP A 16 -6.82 -8.03 -14.43
N THR A 17 -5.84 -8.91 -14.66
CA THR A 17 -4.43 -8.55 -14.84
C THR A 17 -4.23 -7.48 -15.92
N ASP A 18 -4.80 -7.66 -17.11
CA ASP A 18 -4.67 -6.71 -18.22
C ASP A 18 -5.19 -5.31 -17.85
N LYS A 19 -6.24 -5.24 -17.03
CA LYS A 19 -6.78 -3.95 -16.55
C LYS A 19 -5.87 -3.31 -15.53
N ALA A 20 -5.28 -4.10 -14.64
CA ALA A 20 -4.32 -3.61 -13.66
C ALA A 20 -3.06 -3.08 -14.35
N GLU A 21 -2.51 -3.83 -15.31
CA GLU A 21 -1.34 -3.42 -16.09
C GLU A 21 -1.62 -2.14 -16.89
N ALA A 22 -2.76 -2.05 -17.57
CA ALA A 22 -3.14 -0.83 -18.29
C ALA A 22 -3.31 0.38 -17.34
N LEU A 23 -3.86 0.16 -16.14
CA LEU A 23 -3.97 1.21 -15.12
C LEU A 23 -2.59 1.66 -14.64
N LEU A 24 -1.69 0.73 -14.32
CA LEU A 24 -0.33 1.03 -13.88
C LEU A 24 0.42 1.79 -14.97
N GLU A 25 0.36 1.34 -16.23
CA GLU A 25 0.99 2.03 -17.37
C GLU A 25 0.50 3.48 -17.50
N TYR A 26 -0.81 3.71 -17.39
CA TYR A 26 -1.38 5.05 -17.38
C TYR A 26 -0.82 5.90 -16.22
N GLN A 27 -0.81 5.33 -15.01
CA GLN A 27 -0.33 6.03 -13.82
C GLN A 27 1.16 6.37 -13.92
N HIS A 28 2.01 5.44 -14.38
CA HIS A 28 3.44 5.70 -14.61
C HIS A 28 3.67 6.84 -15.61
N LYS A 29 2.84 6.93 -16.64
CA LYS A 29 3.03 7.90 -17.74
C LYS A 29 2.50 9.30 -17.43
N PHE A 30 1.36 9.39 -16.75
CA PHE A 30 0.62 10.65 -16.64
C PHE A 30 0.44 11.14 -15.20
N GLU A 31 0.46 10.24 -14.23
CA GLU A 31 0.14 10.53 -12.83
C GLU A 31 1.25 10.04 -11.89
N HIS A 32 2.50 10.07 -12.39
CA HIS A 32 3.66 9.55 -11.67
C HIS A 32 3.80 10.22 -10.30
N ALA A 33 4.22 9.45 -9.29
CA ALA A 33 4.31 9.87 -7.90
C ALA A 33 3.03 10.50 -7.28
N SER A 34 1.86 10.40 -7.93
CA SER A 34 0.59 10.81 -7.33
C SER A 34 0.17 9.82 -6.25
N ARG A 35 -0.66 10.26 -5.28
CA ARG A 35 -1.20 9.37 -4.25
C ARG A 35 -1.92 8.15 -4.84
N PRO A 36 -2.79 8.26 -5.87
CA PRO A 36 -3.41 7.10 -6.50
C PRO A 36 -2.40 6.13 -7.13
N HIS A 37 -1.34 6.66 -7.76
CA HIS A 37 -0.26 5.84 -8.34
C HIS A 37 0.44 5.00 -7.27
N VAL A 38 0.93 5.62 -6.19
CA VAL A 38 1.63 4.90 -5.11
C VAL A 38 0.73 3.86 -4.44
N ILE A 39 -0.55 4.19 -4.23
CA ILE A 39 -1.52 3.26 -3.64
C ILE A 39 -1.68 2.00 -4.49
N ILE A 40 -1.93 2.16 -5.80
CA ILE A 40 -2.16 1.00 -6.66
C ILE A 40 -0.88 0.19 -6.86
N GLU A 41 0.27 0.86 -6.96
CA GLU A 41 1.60 0.25 -7.10
C GLU A 41 1.90 -0.67 -5.91
N ILE A 42 1.76 -0.16 -4.68
CA ILE A 42 2.00 -0.95 -3.46
C ILE A 42 1.02 -2.12 -3.37
N LEU A 43 -0.28 -1.89 -3.60
CA LEU A 43 -1.29 -2.95 -3.50
C LEU A 43 -1.05 -4.07 -4.52
N TRP A 44 -0.73 -3.72 -5.76
CA TRP A 44 -0.48 -4.67 -6.83
C TRP A 44 0.79 -5.49 -6.57
N HIS A 45 1.89 -4.81 -6.21
CA HIS A 45 3.19 -5.44 -5.98
C HIS A 45 3.21 -6.33 -4.73
N THR A 46 2.72 -5.82 -3.59
CA THR A 46 2.86 -6.50 -2.29
C THR A 46 1.67 -7.39 -1.94
N ARG A 47 0.53 -7.23 -2.63
CA ARG A 47 -0.74 -7.92 -2.37
C ARG A 47 -1.22 -7.78 -0.93
N ILE A 48 -0.84 -6.70 -0.25
CA ILE A 48 -1.32 -6.43 1.11
C ILE A 48 -2.81 -6.07 1.08
N ARG A 49 -3.49 -6.29 2.20
CA ARG A 49 -4.89 -5.87 2.35
C ARG A 49 -4.96 -4.35 2.51
N LEU A 50 -6.07 -3.75 2.10
CA LEU A 50 -6.30 -2.31 2.24
C LEU A 50 -6.09 -1.78 3.67
N GLY A 51 -6.53 -2.54 4.68
CA GLY A 51 -6.30 -2.16 6.08
C GLY A 51 -4.82 -2.21 6.51
N ALA A 52 -3.99 -3.01 5.84
CA ALA A 52 -2.54 -3.01 6.08
C ALA A 52 -1.86 -1.83 5.38
N LEU A 53 -2.29 -1.49 4.15
CA LEU A 53 -1.86 -0.27 3.47
C LEU A 53 -2.18 0.97 4.31
N HIS A 54 -3.37 1.02 4.90
CA HIS A 54 -3.81 2.13 5.76
C HIS A 54 -3.03 2.26 7.08
N ALA A 55 -2.33 1.21 7.51
CA ALA A 55 -1.54 1.20 8.73
C ALA A 55 -0.05 1.54 8.50
N LEU A 56 0.36 1.69 7.24
CA LEU A 56 1.73 2.07 6.88
C LEU A 56 1.98 3.54 7.24
N ASP A 57 3.19 3.79 7.75
CA ASP A 57 3.73 5.13 8.00
C ASP A 57 5.09 5.30 7.30
N LEU A 58 5.64 6.51 7.29
CA LEU A 58 6.92 6.84 6.63
C LEU A 58 8.07 5.95 7.14
N ASP A 59 8.12 5.68 8.45
CA ASP A 59 9.14 4.86 9.09
C ASP A 59 9.04 3.35 8.76
N ASP A 60 8.00 2.93 8.04
CA ASP A 60 7.86 1.55 7.57
C ASP A 60 8.60 1.29 6.26
N TYR A 61 8.94 2.34 5.52
CA TYR A 61 9.72 2.25 4.30
C TYR A 61 11.21 2.35 4.59
N ASP A 62 11.96 1.37 4.11
CA ASP A 62 13.41 1.27 4.24
C ASP A 62 14.01 1.36 2.84
N GLU A 63 14.57 2.52 2.52
CA GLU A 63 15.13 2.86 1.20
C GLU A 63 16.42 2.12 0.91
N ASP A 64 17.25 1.85 1.93
CA ASP A 64 18.52 1.14 1.77
C ASP A 64 18.31 -0.34 1.41
N GLU A 65 17.19 -0.91 1.84
CA GLU A 65 16.90 -2.33 1.75
C GLU A 65 15.70 -2.65 0.85
N ASP A 66 15.19 -1.65 0.12
CA ASP A 66 14.07 -1.76 -0.82
C ASP A 66 12.87 -2.52 -0.23
N ARG A 67 12.37 -2.13 0.95
CA ARG A 67 11.29 -2.87 1.62
C ARG A 67 10.28 -2.01 2.38
N LEU A 68 9.09 -2.57 2.55
CA LEU A 68 8.09 -2.12 3.52
C LEU A 68 8.00 -3.10 4.69
N THR A 69 7.95 -2.57 5.91
CA THR A 69 7.71 -3.35 7.11
C THR A 69 6.29 -3.11 7.61
N LEU A 70 5.44 -4.14 7.58
CA LEU A 70 4.13 -4.05 8.22
C LEU A 70 4.28 -4.29 9.72
N ARG A 71 3.95 -3.28 10.53
CA ARG A 71 4.05 -3.32 12.00
C ARG A 71 2.69 -3.28 12.66
N HIS A 72 2.49 -4.03 13.74
CA HIS A 72 1.27 -3.94 14.53
C HIS A 72 1.44 -2.85 15.59
N ARG A 73 0.70 -1.75 15.41
CA ARG A 73 0.67 -0.61 16.34
C ARG A 73 -0.69 -0.52 17.02
N PRO A 74 -0.96 -1.32 18.08
CA PRO A 74 -2.30 -1.41 18.68
C PRO A 74 -2.76 -0.12 19.37
N GLU A 75 -1.81 0.72 19.79
CA GLU A 75 -2.08 1.98 20.50
C GLU A 75 -2.32 3.18 19.56
N GLU A 76 -2.17 3.00 18.24
CA GLU A 76 -2.39 4.05 17.25
C GLU A 76 -3.80 4.01 16.67
N GLU A 77 -4.20 5.07 15.97
CA GLU A 77 -5.54 5.18 15.37
C GLU A 77 -5.78 4.17 14.24
N THR A 78 -4.71 3.64 13.62
CA THR A 78 -4.76 2.78 12.43
C THR A 78 -4.10 1.40 12.64
N PRO A 79 -4.54 0.60 13.64
CA PRO A 79 -3.89 -0.66 13.96
C PRO A 79 -4.13 -1.73 12.88
N LEU A 80 -3.16 -2.62 12.69
CA LEU A 80 -3.35 -3.81 11.87
C LEU A 80 -4.48 -4.69 12.43
N ARG A 81 -5.52 -4.92 11.63
CA ARG A 81 -6.79 -5.57 12.00
C ARG A 81 -6.69 -6.99 12.61
N ASN A 82 -5.52 -7.65 12.62
CA ASN A 82 -5.40 -9.02 13.14
C ASN A 82 -4.02 -9.31 13.79
N THR A 83 -3.65 -8.51 14.79
CA THR A 83 -2.55 -8.79 15.75
C THR A 83 -1.14 -8.98 15.16
N ALA A 84 -0.13 -9.19 16.02
CA ALA A 84 1.29 -9.28 15.67
C ALA A 84 1.64 -10.39 14.65
N GLU A 85 0.79 -11.40 14.48
CA GLU A 85 1.00 -12.51 13.52
C GLU A 85 1.03 -12.05 12.04
N ARG A 86 0.61 -10.81 11.76
CA ARG A 86 0.59 -10.25 10.40
C ARG A 86 1.74 -9.30 10.08
N GLU A 87 2.64 -9.11 11.05
CA GLU A 87 3.88 -8.39 10.81
C GLU A 87 4.72 -9.17 9.79
N ARG A 88 5.17 -8.46 8.75
CA ARG A 88 5.99 -9.04 7.70
C ARG A 88 6.71 -7.95 6.92
N ILE A 89 7.81 -8.36 6.30
CA ILE A 89 8.55 -7.56 5.35
C ILE A 89 8.00 -7.85 3.94
N ALA A 90 7.77 -6.80 3.17
CA ALA A 90 7.48 -6.88 1.74
C ALA A 90 8.64 -6.23 0.97
N ALA A 91 9.42 -7.05 0.27
CA ALA A 91 10.44 -6.55 -0.64
C ALA A 91 9.79 -5.83 -1.82
N LEU A 92 10.39 -4.72 -2.24
CA LEU A 92 9.91 -3.83 -3.28
C LEU A 92 10.76 -3.97 -4.54
N SER A 93 10.15 -3.68 -5.69
CA SER A 93 10.91 -3.47 -6.92
C SER A 93 11.43 -2.04 -6.93
N THR A 94 12.49 -1.79 -7.71
CA THR A 94 13.01 -0.43 -7.91
C THR A 94 11.93 0.55 -8.40
N GLU A 95 10.97 0.09 -9.20
CA GLU A 95 9.89 0.95 -9.71
C GLU A 95 8.92 1.39 -8.60
N VAL A 96 8.61 0.47 -7.67
CA VAL A 96 7.78 0.79 -6.50
C VAL A 96 8.52 1.76 -5.59
N CYS A 97 9.81 1.55 -5.34
CA CYS A 97 10.65 2.46 -4.54
C CYS A 97 10.65 3.87 -5.13
N ARG A 98 10.94 4.01 -6.43
CA ARG A 98 10.90 5.32 -7.12
C ARG A 98 9.56 6.03 -6.99
N SER A 99 8.47 5.27 -7.06
CA SER A 99 7.12 5.83 -6.92
C SER A 99 6.86 6.34 -5.51
N ILE A 100 7.32 5.61 -4.48
CA ILE A 100 7.22 6.00 -3.07
C ILE A 100 8.09 7.23 -2.80
N GLU A 101 9.35 7.20 -3.22
CA GLU A 101 10.31 8.30 -3.07
C GLU A 101 9.83 9.58 -3.75
N GLY A 102 9.39 9.48 -5.01
CA GLY A 102 8.85 10.63 -5.73
C GLY A 102 7.63 11.24 -5.04
N TRP A 103 6.76 10.41 -4.44
CA TRP A 103 5.64 10.91 -3.66
C TRP A 103 6.10 11.56 -2.35
N ARG A 104 7.06 10.96 -1.64
CA ARG A 104 7.66 11.51 -0.42
C ARG A 104 8.28 12.87 -0.71
N ASP A 105 9.09 12.98 -1.76
CA ASP A 105 9.77 14.21 -2.13
C ASP A 105 8.77 15.34 -2.42
N TYR A 106 7.71 15.07 -3.20
CA TYR A 106 6.70 16.08 -3.51
C TYR A 106 5.86 16.53 -2.31
N ASN A 107 5.56 15.62 -1.37
CA ASN A 107 4.64 15.89 -0.25
C ASN A 107 5.35 16.24 1.07
N HIS A 108 6.63 15.91 1.20
CA HIS A 108 7.42 16.04 2.44
C HIS A 108 8.75 16.75 2.18
N HIS A 109 8.70 17.89 1.49
CA HIS A 109 9.88 18.66 1.05
C HIS A 109 10.86 19.15 2.16
N TYR A 110 10.60 18.94 3.45
CA TYR A 110 11.50 19.35 4.53
C TYR A 110 11.31 18.46 5.77
N VAL A 111 12.34 17.68 6.10
CA VAL A 111 12.75 17.38 7.49
C VAL A 111 14.25 17.55 7.57
#